data_AF-B3C981-F1
#
_entry.id   AF-B3C981-F1
#
_cell.length_a   1.000
_cell.length_b   1.000
_cell.length_c   1.000
_cell.angle_alpha   90.00
_cell.angle_beta   90.00
_cell.angle_gamma   90.00
#
_symmetry.space_group_name_H-M   'P 1'
#
loop_
_entity.id
_entity.type
_entity.pdbx_description
1 polymer ?
#
loop_
_entity_poly.entity_id
_entity_poly.type
_entity_poly.pdbx_seq_one_letter_code
_entity_poly.pdbx_strand_id
1 'polypeptide(L)'
;MGNIFKKIFSLTRDNESKPDFQTCCTLMEIFDEQKVKAIVKHWLLSIDEYETIPDDIVALNFNLWEAVEEDGGSCYTLELTGAKQYDAEDDDWACEEDFDPRLRNCDALQLSSAIPWENILKGLVKVLKELKVELGEINLFQVEHITVGFTEGDLEVIK
;
A
#
# COMPACT_ATOMS: atom_id res chain seq x y z
N MET A 1 -7.56 -24.80 24.28
CA MET A 1 -6.28 -24.42 23.65
C MET A 1 -6.61 -23.72 22.35
N GLY A 2 -6.36 -22.44 22.10
CA GLY A 2 -5.91 -21.31 22.90
C GLY A 2 -6.24 -20.08 22.05
N ASN A 3 -7.20 -19.27 22.51
CA ASN A 3 -7.72 -18.11 21.80
C ASN A 3 -6.85 -16.89 22.18
N ILE A 4 -5.68 -16.71 21.54
CA ILE A 4 -4.65 -15.72 21.97
C ILE A 4 -4.17 -14.82 20.81
N PHE A 5 -5.05 -14.33 19.93
CA PHE A 5 -4.67 -13.27 18.98
C PHE A 5 -5.66 -12.10 18.87
N LYS A 6 -6.57 -11.94 19.84
CA LYS A 6 -7.45 -10.75 19.94
C LYS A 6 -6.90 -9.62 20.81
N LYS A 7 -5.58 -9.52 20.98
CA LYS A 7 -5.02 -8.62 22.00
C LYS A 7 -3.64 -8.06 21.64
N ILE A 8 -3.58 -7.15 20.66
CA ILE A 8 -2.40 -6.27 20.50
C ILE A 8 -2.73 -4.77 20.45
N PHE A 9 -3.96 -4.33 20.18
CA PHE A 9 -4.30 -2.89 20.31
C PHE A 9 -4.84 -2.48 21.69
N SER A 10 -4.16 -2.91 22.74
CA SER A 10 -4.36 -2.35 24.09
C SER A 10 -3.05 -2.38 24.86
N LEU A 11 -2.50 -1.20 25.12
CA LEU A 11 -1.41 -0.84 26.05
C LEU A 11 -0.03 -0.58 25.43
N THR A 12 0.11 0.55 24.73
CA THR A 12 1.00 1.62 25.22
C THR A 12 0.30 2.96 24.98
N ARG A 13 -0.07 3.60 26.09
CA ARG A 13 -0.44 5.01 26.14
C ARG A 13 0.88 5.76 26.25
N ASP A 14 1.60 5.84 25.13
CA ASP A 14 2.73 6.75 24.97
C ASP A 14 2.31 7.87 24.03
N ASN A 15 2.85 9.04 24.34
CA ASN A 15 2.33 10.36 24.05
C ASN A 15 2.60 10.81 22.60
N GLU A 16 2.40 9.92 21.63
CA GLU A 16 2.30 10.28 20.23
C GLU A 16 0.82 10.50 19.94
N SER A 17 0.47 11.73 19.58
CA SER A 17 -0.87 12.10 19.13
C SER A 17 -1.37 11.05 18.15
N LYS A 18 -2.37 10.27 18.57
CA LYS A 18 -3.15 9.39 17.70
C LYS A 18 -3.46 10.21 16.45
N PRO A 19 -3.02 9.81 15.25
CA PRO A 19 -3.24 10.61 14.06
C PRO A 19 -4.73 10.90 13.98
N ASP A 20 -5.08 12.18 13.91
CA ASP A 20 -6.46 12.59 13.75
C ASP A 20 -6.90 12.11 12.36
N PHE A 21 -7.62 11.00 12.31
CA PHE A 21 -8.04 10.34 11.07
C PHE A 21 -8.98 11.21 10.22
N GLN A 22 -9.55 12.29 10.78
CA GLN A 22 -10.24 13.32 10.00
C GLN A 22 -9.26 14.08 9.07
N THR A 23 -7.96 14.08 9.38
CA THR A 23 -6.85 14.68 8.61
C THR A 23 -6.24 13.71 7.58
N CYS A 24 -6.78 12.48 7.48
CA CYS A 24 -6.33 11.44 6.55
C CYS A 24 -7.02 11.51 5.18
N CYS A 25 -7.96 12.43 4.96
CA CYS A 25 -8.52 12.71 3.62
C CYS A 25 -8.04 14.05 3.06
N THR A 26 -7.01 14.66 3.65
CA THR A 26 -6.47 15.95 3.21
C THR A 26 -5.39 15.74 2.16
N LEU A 27 -5.56 16.40 1.01
CA LEU A 27 -4.57 16.43 -0.07
C LEU A 27 -3.19 16.83 0.48
N MET A 28 -2.19 16.03 0.16
CA MET A 28 -0.82 16.20 0.61
C MET A 28 -0.01 16.85 -0.52
N GLU A 29 0.28 18.15 -0.36
CA GLU A 29 1.01 18.97 -1.35
C GLU A 29 2.52 18.72 -1.39
N ILE A 30 3.06 18.02 -0.39
CA ILE A 30 4.46 17.60 -0.31
C ILE A 30 4.52 16.14 0.12
N PHE A 31 5.55 15.39 -0.29
CA PHE A 31 5.71 14.02 0.17
C PHE A 31 6.24 13.98 1.63
N ASP A 32 5.34 13.87 2.60
CA ASP A 32 5.69 13.65 4.01
C ASP A 32 5.85 12.15 4.27
N GLU A 33 7.09 11.68 4.22
CA GLU A 33 7.44 10.26 4.36
C GLU A 33 6.87 9.61 5.62
N GLN A 34 6.87 10.30 6.77
CA GLN A 34 6.37 9.74 8.02
C GLN A 34 4.85 9.61 8.01
N LYS A 35 4.16 10.64 7.49
CA LYS A 35 2.71 10.60 7.34
C LYS A 35 2.29 9.53 6.32
N VAL A 36 2.97 9.45 5.17
CA VAL A 36 2.73 8.42 4.15
C VAL A 36 2.94 7.02 4.75
N LYS A 37 4.06 6.79 5.44
CA LYS A 37 4.34 5.51 6.09
C LYS A 37 3.27 5.12 7.11
N ALA A 38 2.79 6.06 7.92
CA ALA A 38 1.73 5.79 8.88
C ALA A 38 0.41 5.40 8.20
N ILE A 39 0.04 6.09 7.11
CA ILE A 39 -1.18 5.79 6.32
C ILE A 39 -1.07 4.41 5.67
N VAL A 40 0.01 4.15 4.93
CA VAL A 40 0.24 2.88 4.23
C VAL A 40 0.32 1.72 5.22
N LYS A 41 0.99 1.89 6.37
CA LYS A 41 1.04 0.88 7.44
C LYS A 41 -0.34 0.51 7.94
N HIS A 42 -1.20 1.49 8.19
CA HIS A 42 -2.55 1.24 8.67
C HIS A 42 -3.39 0.49 7.61
N TRP A 43 -3.27 0.89 6.36
CA TRP A 43 -3.94 0.25 5.23
C TRP A 43 -3.52 -1.22 5.06
N LEU A 44 -2.21 -1.51 5.05
CA LEU A 44 -1.68 -2.88 4.98
C LEU A 44 -2.17 -3.77 6.13
N LEU A 45 -2.09 -3.27 7.37
CA LEU A 45 -2.57 -4.01 8.55
C LEU A 45 -4.08 -4.26 8.50
N SER A 46 -4.84 -3.35 7.90
CA SER A 46 -6.28 -3.52 7.73
C SER A 46 -6.58 -4.61 6.70
N ILE A 47 -5.89 -4.62 5.56
CA ILE A 47 -6.03 -5.70 4.58
C ILE A 47 -5.66 -7.05 5.21
N ASP A 48 -4.53 -7.13 5.91
CA ASP A 48 -4.07 -8.36 6.55
C ASP A 48 -5.03 -8.88 7.65
N GLU A 49 -5.71 -7.99 8.35
CA GLU A 49 -6.71 -8.36 9.36
C GLU A 49 -7.99 -8.96 8.74
N TYR A 50 -8.42 -8.43 7.60
CA TYR A 50 -9.74 -8.73 7.04
C TYR A 50 -9.71 -9.69 5.86
N GLU A 51 -8.63 -9.75 5.08
CA GLU A 51 -8.51 -10.58 3.90
C GLU A 51 -7.68 -11.84 4.14
N THR A 52 -7.91 -12.84 3.30
CA THR A 52 -7.06 -14.04 3.22
C THR A 52 -6.54 -14.12 1.81
N ILE A 53 -5.22 -14.11 1.67
CA ILE A 53 -4.56 -14.26 0.37
C ILE A 53 -4.69 -15.74 -0.04
N PRO A 54 -5.28 -16.05 -1.20
CA PRO A 54 -5.32 -17.41 -1.70
C PRO A 54 -3.91 -17.99 -1.90
N ASP A 55 -3.72 -19.28 -1.61
CA ASP A 55 -2.42 -19.96 -1.68
C ASP A 55 -1.81 -19.98 -3.10
N ASP A 56 -2.60 -19.75 -4.14
CA ASP A 56 -2.16 -19.71 -5.53
C ASP A 56 -1.75 -18.30 -6.00
N ILE A 57 -1.88 -17.27 -5.15
CA ILE A 57 -1.35 -15.93 -5.42
C ILE A 57 0.15 -15.91 -5.12
N VAL A 58 0.94 -15.67 -6.15
CA VAL A 58 2.41 -15.68 -6.07
C VAL A 58 3.01 -14.28 -6.09
N ALA A 59 2.27 -13.30 -6.61
CA ALA A 59 2.72 -11.93 -6.74
C ALA A 59 1.68 -10.92 -6.27
N LEU A 60 2.15 -9.84 -5.65
CA LEU A 60 1.36 -8.65 -5.32
C LEU A 60 1.93 -7.42 -6.00
N ASN A 61 1.07 -6.56 -6.54
CA ASN A 61 1.47 -5.28 -7.12
C ASN A 61 0.83 -4.13 -6.35
N PHE A 62 1.67 -3.19 -5.91
CA PHE A 62 1.26 -1.91 -5.36
C PHE A 62 1.28 -0.85 -6.46
N ASN A 63 0.14 -0.59 -7.08
CA ASN A 63 0.07 0.31 -8.23
C ASN A 63 -0.24 1.74 -7.76
N LEU A 64 0.64 2.68 -8.10
CA LEU A 64 0.37 4.11 -8.01
C LEU A 64 -0.55 4.46 -9.18
N TRP A 65 -1.61 5.22 -8.92
CA TRP A 65 -2.47 5.70 -9.98
C TRP A 65 -3.01 7.10 -9.66
N GLU A 66 -3.39 7.83 -10.71
CA GLU A 66 -3.92 9.19 -10.62
C GLU A 66 -5.45 9.19 -10.62
N ALA A 67 -6.05 9.61 -9.50
CA ALA A 67 -7.46 9.91 -9.41
C ALA A 67 -7.71 11.35 -9.89
N VAL A 68 -8.56 11.50 -10.90
CA VAL A 68 -8.95 12.80 -11.45
C VAL A 68 -10.34 13.16 -10.95
N GLU A 69 -10.45 14.33 -10.33
CA GLU A 69 -11.69 14.90 -9.82
C GLU A 69 -12.46 15.66 -10.90
N GLU A 70 -13.78 15.79 -10.73
CA GLU A 70 -14.65 16.48 -11.70
C GLU A 70 -14.29 17.96 -11.91
N ASP A 71 -13.66 18.60 -10.92
CA ASP A 71 -13.24 20.00 -10.97
C ASP A 71 -11.88 20.22 -11.67
N GLY A 72 -11.27 19.14 -12.16
CA GLY A 72 -9.97 19.15 -12.82
C GLY A 72 -8.77 19.09 -11.86
N GLY A 73 -9.01 18.94 -10.56
CA GLY A 73 -7.98 18.50 -9.63
C GLY A 73 -7.62 17.04 -9.83
N SER A 74 -6.43 16.65 -9.41
CA SER A 74 -6.06 15.24 -9.36
C SER A 74 -5.07 14.95 -8.24
N CYS A 75 -5.04 13.69 -7.83
CA CYS A 75 -4.17 13.20 -6.79
C CYS A 75 -3.74 11.77 -7.09
N TYR A 76 -2.61 11.39 -6.52
CA TYR A 76 -2.15 10.02 -6.56
C TYR A 76 -2.57 9.27 -5.30
N THR A 77 -3.00 8.02 -5.49
CA THR A 77 -3.22 7.04 -4.43
C THR A 77 -2.60 5.71 -4.80
N LEU A 78 -2.65 4.75 -3.88
CA LEU A 78 -2.09 3.42 -4.06
C LEU A 78 -3.20 2.38 -4.08
N GLU A 79 -3.12 1.44 -5.01
CA GLU A 79 -3.96 0.24 -5.01
C GLU A 79 -3.12 -1.03 -4.80
N LEU A 80 -3.76 -2.11 -4.36
CA LEU A 80 -3.18 -3.44 -4.24
C LEU A 80 -3.95 -4.45 -5.09
N THR A 81 -3.24 -5.14 -5.96
CA THR A 81 -3.73 -6.33 -6.68
C THR A 81 -2.81 -7.52 -6.45
N GLY A 82 -3.30 -8.73 -6.71
CA GLY A 82 -2.48 -9.93 -6.71
C GLY A 82 -2.74 -10.83 -7.91
N ALA A 83 -1.69 -11.55 -8.31
CA ALA A 83 -1.68 -12.40 -9.49
C ALA A 83 -1.19 -13.82 -9.16
N LYS A 84 -1.68 -14.80 -9.91
CA LYS A 84 -1.21 -16.21 -9.84
C LYS A 84 0.05 -16.46 -10.66
N GLN A 85 0.53 -15.44 -11.36
CA GLN A 85 1.72 -15.49 -12.20
C GLN A 85 2.61 -14.27 -11.93
N TYR A 86 3.88 -14.42 -12.28
CA TYR A 86 4.89 -13.38 -12.24
C TYR A 86 5.86 -13.60 -13.40
N ASP A 87 6.16 -12.53 -14.14
CA ASP A 87 7.20 -12.51 -15.15
C ASP A 87 8.10 -11.29 -14.92
N ALA A 88 9.39 -11.50 -14.73
CA ALA A 88 10.34 -10.41 -14.46
C ALA A 88 10.68 -9.59 -15.73
N GLU A 89 10.33 -10.10 -16.91
CA GLU A 89 10.64 -9.47 -18.20
C GLU A 89 9.38 -8.96 -18.91
N ASP A 90 8.20 -9.20 -18.34
CA ASP A 90 6.90 -8.82 -18.92
C ASP A 90 5.94 -8.32 -17.83
N ASP A 91 5.95 -7.01 -17.58
CA ASP A 91 5.18 -6.35 -16.52
C ASP A 91 3.65 -6.46 -16.70
N ASP A 92 3.15 -6.97 -17.84
CA ASP A 92 1.73 -7.21 -18.08
C ASP A 92 1.11 -8.16 -17.03
N TRP A 93 1.92 -9.01 -16.35
CA TRP A 93 1.42 -9.84 -15.26
C TRP A 93 0.76 -9.02 -14.15
N ALA A 94 1.20 -7.77 -13.93
CA ALA A 94 0.67 -6.90 -12.88
C ALA A 94 -0.73 -6.35 -13.19
N CYS A 95 -1.20 -6.51 -14.43
CA CYS A 95 -2.59 -6.25 -14.83
C CYS A 95 -3.52 -7.43 -14.55
N GLU A 96 -3.00 -8.59 -14.15
CA GLU A 96 -3.83 -9.72 -13.72
C GLU A 96 -4.36 -9.46 -12.30
N GLU A 97 -5.67 -9.56 -12.13
CA GLU A 97 -6.38 -9.26 -10.86
C GLU A 97 -6.99 -10.53 -10.26
N ASP A 98 -6.19 -11.59 -10.11
CA ASP A 98 -6.62 -12.85 -9.49
C ASP A 98 -6.97 -12.69 -7.99
N PHE A 99 -6.42 -11.66 -7.34
CA PHE A 99 -6.75 -11.22 -5.99
C PHE A 99 -7.06 -9.72 -5.98
N ASP A 100 -8.30 -9.41 -5.60
CA ASP A 100 -8.86 -8.07 -5.48
C ASP A 100 -9.40 -7.88 -4.05
N PRO A 101 -8.60 -7.34 -3.11
CA PRO A 101 -9.02 -7.18 -1.72
C PRO A 101 -10.11 -6.09 -1.60
N ARG A 102 -11.02 -6.19 -0.62
CA ARG A 102 -12.08 -5.18 -0.43
C ARG A 102 -11.53 -3.79 -0.13
N LEU A 103 -10.36 -3.72 0.49
CA LEU A 103 -9.62 -2.49 0.73
C LEU A 103 -8.54 -2.29 -0.36
N ARG A 104 -8.90 -2.51 -1.63
CA ARG A 104 -8.00 -2.38 -2.79
C ARG A 104 -7.29 -1.04 -2.82
N ASN A 105 -8.01 0.06 -2.59
CA ASN A 105 -7.46 1.41 -2.62
C ASN A 105 -7.07 1.90 -1.23
N CYS A 106 -5.96 2.61 -1.15
CA CYS A 106 -5.52 3.34 0.02
C CYS A 106 -6.17 4.75 0.04
N ASP A 107 -7.49 4.84 0.21
CA ASP A 107 -8.24 6.11 0.07
C ASP A 107 -7.76 7.24 0.99
N ALA A 108 -7.10 6.90 2.10
CA ALA A 108 -6.47 7.85 3.02
C ALA A 108 -5.15 8.44 2.50
N LEU A 109 -4.58 7.89 1.44
CA LEU A 109 -3.40 8.40 0.77
C LEU A 109 -3.86 9.27 -0.41
N GLN A 110 -3.71 10.58 -0.25
CA GLN A 110 -4.13 11.58 -1.22
C GLN A 110 -2.93 12.50 -1.49
N LEU A 111 -2.09 12.18 -2.48
CA LEU A 111 -0.89 12.95 -2.81
C LEU A 111 -1.17 13.89 -3.99
N SER A 112 -0.86 15.18 -3.86
CA SER A 112 -1.10 16.17 -4.93
C SER A 112 -0.41 15.78 -6.23
N SER A 113 -1.13 15.89 -7.35
CA SER A 113 -0.55 15.69 -8.69
C SER A 113 0.46 16.77 -9.10
N ALA A 114 0.57 17.84 -8.30
CA ALA A 114 1.65 18.82 -8.43
C ALA A 114 3.03 18.26 -8.08
N ILE A 115 3.10 17.12 -7.35
CA ILE A 115 4.33 16.40 -7.09
C ILE A 115 4.59 15.46 -8.29
N PRO A 116 5.79 15.48 -8.91
CA PRO A 116 6.11 14.52 -9.96
C PRO A 116 5.93 13.08 -9.47
N TRP A 117 5.23 12.25 -10.26
CA TRP A 117 4.88 10.88 -9.88
C TRP A 117 6.13 10.04 -9.59
N GLU A 118 7.26 10.31 -10.26
CA GLU A 118 8.53 9.60 -10.05
C GLU A 118 9.06 9.83 -8.63
N ASN A 119 8.87 11.04 -8.08
CA ASN A 119 9.27 11.36 -6.72
C ASN A 119 8.35 10.65 -5.71
N ILE A 120 7.06 10.56 -6.01
CA ILE A 120 6.09 9.82 -5.19
C ILE A 120 6.43 8.32 -5.21
N LEU A 121 6.61 7.73 -6.40
CA LEU A 121 6.94 6.32 -6.57
C LEU A 121 8.22 5.96 -5.82
N LYS A 122 9.28 6.76 -5.97
CA LYS A 122 10.53 6.59 -5.23
C LYS A 122 10.33 6.62 -3.71
N GLY A 123 9.49 7.54 -3.23
CA GLY A 123 9.13 7.63 -1.81
C GLY A 123 8.35 6.41 -1.32
N LEU A 124 7.37 5.95 -2.11
CA LEU A 124 6.56 4.76 -1.79
C LEU A 124 7.39 3.48 -1.78
N VAL A 125 8.29 3.29 -2.74
CA VAL A 125 9.24 2.16 -2.76
C VAL A 125 10.07 2.13 -1.47
N LYS A 126 10.57 3.30 -1.02
CA LYS A 126 11.30 3.40 0.24
C LYS A 126 10.40 3.02 1.44
N VAL A 127 9.21 3.60 1.52
CA VAL A 127 8.24 3.34 2.61
C VAL A 127 7.86 1.86 2.68
N LEU A 128 7.53 1.23 1.55
CA LEU A 128 7.14 -0.17 1.49
C LEU A 128 8.29 -1.12 1.83
N LYS A 129 9.53 -0.81 1.42
CA LYS A 129 10.72 -1.57 1.85
C LYS A 129 10.93 -1.50 3.36
N GLU A 130 10.75 -0.33 3.98
CA GLU A 130 10.83 -0.17 5.43
C GLU A 130 9.70 -0.93 6.15
N LEU A 131 8.46 -0.80 5.66
CA LEU A 131 7.31 -1.49 6.24
C LEU A 131 7.41 -3.01 6.12
N LYS A 132 7.97 -3.52 5.03
CA LYS A 132 8.26 -4.96 4.88
C LYS A 132 9.21 -5.47 5.95
N VAL A 133 10.21 -4.68 6.35
CA VAL A 133 11.11 -5.02 7.46
C VAL A 133 10.37 -4.93 8.80
N GLU A 134 9.56 -3.89 9.01
CA GLU A 134 8.83 -3.67 10.27
C GLU A 134 7.67 -4.66 10.51
N LEU A 135 6.97 -5.05 9.45
CA LEU A 135 5.75 -5.87 9.49
C LEU A 135 5.99 -7.27 8.93
N GLY A 136 7.24 -7.75 8.88
CA GLY A 136 7.64 -8.95 8.12
C GLY A 136 6.93 -10.27 8.44
N GLU A 137 6.01 -10.29 9.40
CA GLU A 137 5.17 -11.43 9.78
C GLU A 137 3.75 -11.38 9.22
N ILE A 138 3.31 -10.28 8.59
CA ILE A 138 1.98 -10.20 7.97
C ILE A 138 1.90 -11.04 6.70
N ASN A 139 0.72 -11.57 6.38
CA ASN A 139 0.50 -12.48 5.25
C ASN A 139 0.82 -11.81 3.90
N LEU A 140 0.50 -10.52 3.76
CA LEU A 140 0.81 -9.72 2.56
C LEU A 140 2.29 -9.77 2.17
N PHE A 141 3.20 -9.81 3.15
CA PHE A 141 4.63 -9.85 2.86
C PHE A 141 5.20 -11.27 2.72
N GLN A 142 4.36 -12.31 2.76
CA GLN A 142 4.78 -13.70 2.61
C GLN A 142 4.75 -14.20 1.15
N VAL A 143 4.01 -13.57 0.23
CA VAL A 143 3.99 -13.93 -1.21
C VAL A 143 5.38 -13.92 -1.84
N GLU A 144 5.58 -14.62 -2.94
CA GLU A 144 6.92 -14.79 -3.53
C GLU A 144 7.47 -13.48 -4.10
N HIS A 145 6.64 -12.72 -4.81
CA HIS A 145 7.02 -11.49 -5.51
C HIS A 145 6.18 -10.29 -5.09
N ILE A 146 6.83 -9.14 -4.94
CA ILE A 146 6.14 -7.88 -4.65
C ILE A 146 6.74 -6.76 -5.46
N THR A 147 5.89 -6.03 -6.18
CA THR A 147 6.26 -4.85 -6.98
C THR A 147 5.53 -3.59 -6.55
N VAL A 148 6.06 -2.46 -6.98
CA VAL A 148 5.43 -1.14 -6.90
C VAL A 148 5.57 -0.48 -8.26
N GLY A 149 4.50 0.07 -8.82
CA GLY A 149 4.51 0.61 -10.17
C GLY A 149 3.72 1.90 -10.33
N PHE A 150 3.76 2.45 -11.54
CA PHE A 150 2.82 3.46 -12.03
C PHE A 150 2.42 3.08 -13.44
N THR A 151 1.19 3.40 -13.88
CA THR A 151 0.67 3.01 -15.21
C THR A 151 1.57 3.38 -16.38
N GLU A 152 2.36 4.45 -16.26
CA GLU A 152 3.29 4.92 -17.30
C GLU A 152 4.77 4.60 -17.01
N GLY A 153 5.08 3.83 -15.97
CA GLY A 153 6.44 3.53 -15.53
C GLY A 153 6.73 2.04 -15.34
N ASP A 154 8.01 1.72 -15.21
CA ASP A 154 8.47 0.34 -14.95
C ASP A 154 8.07 -0.11 -13.53
N LEU A 155 7.92 -1.43 -13.34
CA LEU A 155 7.72 -2.01 -12.01
C LEU A 155 9.03 -2.05 -11.21
N GLU A 156 8.97 -1.57 -9.96
CA GLU A 156 10.05 -1.65 -8.99
C GLU A 156 9.85 -2.85 -8.05
N VAL A 157 10.74 -3.84 -8.14
CA VAL A 157 10.70 -5.04 -7.30
C VAL A 157 11.16 -4.72 -5.86
N ILE A 158 10.36 -5.14 -4.87
CA ILE A 158 10.65 -4.99 -3.43
C ILE A 158 10.72 -6.32 -2.65
N LYS A 159 10.30 -7.42 -3.28
CA LYS A 159 10.54 -8.81 -2.84
C LYS A 159 10.65 -9.71 -4.05
#